data_AF-A0A535X3H8-F1
#
_entry.id   AF-A0A535X3H8-F1
#
_cell.length_a   1.000
_cell.length_b   1.000
_cell.length_c   1.000
_cell.angle_alpha   90.00
_cell.angle_beta   90.00
_cell.angle_gamma   90.00
#
_symmetry.space_group_name_H-M   'P 1'
#
loop_
_entity.id
_entity.type
_entity.pdbx_description
1 polymer ?
#
loop_
_entity_poly.entity_id
_entity_poly.type
_entity_poly.pdbx_seq_one_letter_code
_entity_poly.pdbx_strand_id
1 'polypeptide(L)'
;GIAKAWSEGHADQARQQQRTIAPLGEALTRGYGVPGLKAALRMLGYDHGDPRPPLPPLPSAELPNLRRLLEEAQLMPRALAS
;
A
#
# COMPACT_ATOMS: atom_id res chain seq x y z
N GLY A 1 0.12 4.28 15.16
CA GLY A 1 -0.70 3.60 14.15
C GLY A 1 -2.06 3.26 14.72
N ILE A 2 -2.94 2.71 13.90
CA ILE A 2 -4.38 2.52 14.19
C ILE A 2 -4.61 1.79 15.54
N ALA A 3 -3.93 0.66 15.76
CA ALA A 3 -4.08 -0.13 17.00
C ALA A 3 -3.73 0.66 18.26
N LYS A 4 -2.66 1.47 18.22
CA LYS A 4 -2.25 2.33 19.34
C LYS A 4 -3.29 3.42 19.64
N ALA A 5 -3.75 4.11 18.60
CA ALA A 5 -4.78 5.15 18.76
C ALA A 5 -6.07 4.57 19.36
N TRP A 6 -6.46 3.36 18.94
CA TRP A 6 -7.60 2.66 19.52
C TRP A 6 -7.38 2.30 21.00
N SER A 7 -6.24 1.69 21.35
CA SER A 7 -5.95 1.30 22.74
C SER A 7 -5.85 2.48 23.71
N GLU A 8 -5.51 3.67 23.21
CA GLU A 8 -5.41 4.91 24.00
C GLU A 8 -6.74 5.68 24.07
N GLY A 9 -7.83 5.15 23.51
CA GLY A 9 -9.14 5.81 23.52
C GLY A 9 -9.33 6.90 22.45
N HIS A 10 -8.35 7.09 21.56
CA HIS A 10 -8.42 8.05 20.45
C HIS A 10 -9.18 7.46 19.24
N ALA A 11 -10.47 7.13 19.44
CA ALA A 11 -11.28 6.41 18.45
C ALA A 11 -11.42 7.15 17.10
N ASP A 12 -11.58 8.47 17.09
CA ASP A 12 -11.70 9.25 15.85
C ASP A 12 -10.40 9.27 15.05
N GLN A 13 -9.26 9.37 15.74
CA GLN A 13 -7.95 9.27 15.10
C GLN A 13 -7.75 7.87 14.49
N ALA A 14 -8.07 6.80 15.23
CA ALA A 14 -7.97 5.43 14.72
C ALA A 14 -8.87 5.22 13.49
N ARG A 15 -10.10 5.74 13.53
CA ARG A 15 -11.06 5.68 12.41
C ARG A 15 -10.55 6.44 11.19
N GLN A 16 -9.99 7.63 11.38
CA GLN A 16 -9.43 8.41 10.28
C GLN A 16 -8.25 7.68 9.63
N GLN A 17 -7.33 7.15 10.44
CA GLN A 17 -6.18 6.38 9.94
C GLN A 17 -6.62 5.11 9.20
N GLN A 18 -7.63 4.39 9.72
CA GLN A 18 -8.20 3.22 9.05
C GLN A 18 -8.82 3.59 7.71
N ARG A 19 -9.57 4.70 7.63
CA ARG A 19 -10.16 5.18 6.37
C ARG A 19 -9.10 5.55 5.33
N THR A 20 -7.98 6.14 5.76
CA THR A 20 -6.86 6.48 4.89
C THR A 20 -6.21 5.22 4.28
N ILE A 21 -5.94 4.17 5.07
CA ILE A 21 -5.23 2.97 4.59
C ILE A 21 -6.14 1.92 3.91
N ALA A 22 -7.44 1.90 4.24
CA ALA A 22 -8.35 0.84 3.81
C ALA A 22 -8.44 0.64 2.29
N PRO A 23 -8.50 1.69 1.43
CA PRO A 23 -8.54 1.49 -0.02
C PRO A 23 -7.31 0.75 -0.56
N LEU A 24 -6.11 1.08 -0.06
CA LEU A 24 -4.89 0.36 -0.43
C LEU A 24 -4.94 -1.09 0.07
N GLY A 25 -5.39 -1.31 1.31
CA GLY A 25 -5.53 -2.67 1.87
C GLY A 25 -6.47 -3.56 1.05
N GLU A 26 -7.62 -3.02 0.62
CA GLU A 26 -8.58 -3.73 -0.22
C GLU A 26 -7.99 -4.03 -1.61
N ALA A 27 -7.34 -3.04 -2.24
CA ALA A 27 -6.67 -3.21 -3.52
C ALA A 27 -5.57 -4.28 -3.47
N LEU A 28 -4.76 -4.32 -2.40
CA LEU A 28 -3.67 -5.30 -2.27
C LEU A 28 -4.15 -6.71 -1.93
N THR A 29 -5.28 -6.85 -1.24
CA THR A 29 -5.75 -8.17 -0.78
C THR A 29 -6.75 -8.81 -1.75
N ARG A 30 -7.75 -8.06 -2.21
CA ARG A 30 -8.81 -8.57 -3.10
C ARG A 30 -8.61 -8.23 -4.56
N GLY A 31 -7.95 -7.12 -4.86
CA GLY A 31 -7.71 -6.67 -6.24
C GLY A 31 -6.48 -7.35 -6.85
N TYR A 32 -5.30 -6.94 -6.40
CA TYR A 32 -4.03 -7.26 -7.03
C TYR A 32 -3.30 -8.46 -6.42
N GLY A 33 -3.61 -8.82 -5.17
CA GLY A 33 -2.94 -9.90 -4.45
C GLY A 33 -1.42 -9.71 -4.31
N VAL A 34 -0.69 -10.83 -4.28
CA VAL A 34 0.77 -10.86 -4.14
C VAL A 34 1.51 -10.07 -5.24
N PRO A 35 1.12 -10.10 -6.54
CA PRO A 35 1.74 -9.27 -7.57
C PRO A 35 1.68 -7.79 -7.25
N GLY A 36 0.51 -7.29 -6.80
CA GLY A 36 0.36 -5.90 -6.37
C GLY A 36 1.17 -5.57 -5.13
N LEU A 37 1.19 -6.46 -4.13
CA LEU A 37 1.99 -6.28 -2.92
C LEU A 37 3.48 -6.14 -3.25
N LYS A 38 4.01 -7.03 -4.10
CA LYS A 38 5.41 -6.97 -4.54
C LYS A 38 5.71 -5.70 -5.34
N ALA A 39 4.81 -5.28 -6.23
CA ALA A 39 4.96 -4.03 -6.97
C ALA A 39 4.95 -2.80 -6.04
N ALA A 40 4.08 -2.80 -5.04
CA ALA A 40 4.00 -1.73 -4.04
C ALA A 40 5.29 -1.64 -3.21
N LEU A 41 5.79 -2.79 -2.73
CA LEU A 41 7.06 -2.85 -1.99
C LEU A 41 8.23 -2.33 -2.83
N ARG A 42 8.30 -2.67 -4.13
CA ARG A 42 9.30 -2.13 -5.06
C ARG A 42 9.22 -0.60 -5.16
N MET A 43 8.01 -0.02 -5.24
CA MET A 43 7.82 1.45 -5.25
C MET A 43 8.27 2.12 -3.95
N LEU A 44 8.21 1.39 -2.83
CA LEU A 44 8.68 1.84 -1.52
C LEU A 44 10.19 1.60 -1.29
N GLY A 45 10.91 1.06 -2.28
CA GLY A 45 12.35 0.81 -2.22
C GLY A 45 12.74 -0.60 -1.77
N TYR A 46 11.78 -1.52 -1.62
CA TYR A 46 12.01 -2.91 -1.25
C TYR A 46 11.78 -3.83 -2.46
N ASP A 47 12.84 -4.17 -3.19
CA ASP A 47 12.73 -5.08 -4.33
C ASP A 47 12.90 -6.54 -3.92
N HIS A 48 11.82 -7.31 -4.04
CA HIS A 48 11.77 -8.75 -3.77
C HIS A 48 11.62 -9.59 -5.04
N GLY A 49 11.87 -8.98 -6.21
CA GLY A 49 11.63 -9.59 -7.52
C GLY A 49 10.15 -9.84 -7.78
N ASP A 50 9.85 -10.30 -9.00
CA ASP A 50 8.49 -10.61 -9.41
C ASP A 50 7.95 -11.88 -8.70
N PRO A 51 6.63 -12.11 -8.70
CA PRO A 51 6.09 -13.39 -8.24
C PRO A 51 6.70 -14.58 -9.00
N ARG A 52 6.80 -15.73 -8.32
CA ARG A 52 7.22 -16.97 -8.98
C ARG A 52 6.07 -17.47 -9.88
N PRO A 53 6.36 -18.02 -11.08
CA PRO A 53 5.35 -18.71 -11.88
C PRO A 53 4.61 -19.81 -11.09
N PRO A 54 3.31 -20.03 -11.36
CA PRO A 54 2.54 -19.54 -12.51
C PRO A 54 1.94 -18.12 -12.35
N LEU A 55 2.21 -17.43 -11.24
CA LEU A 55 1.62 -16.11 -10.98
C LEU A 55 2.37 -15.03 -11.79
N PRO A 56 1.68 -14.21 -12.62
CA PRO A 56 2.33 -13.15 -13.38
C PRO A 56 2.64 -11.94 -12.48
N PRO A 57 3.59 -11.08 -12.89
CA PRO A 57 3.74 -9.76 -12.29
C PRO A 57 2.50 -8.89 -12.53
N LEU A 58 2.37 -7.82 -11.75
CA LEU A 58 1.28 -6.86 -11.93
C LEU A 58 1.40 -6.19 -13.33
N PRO A 59 0.31 -6.10 -14.11
CA PRO A 59 0.36 -5.41 -15.40
C PRO A 59 0.83 -3.96 -15.27
N SER A 60 1.67 -3.50 -16.19
CA SER A 60 2.24 -2.15 -16.16
C SER A 60 1.17 -1.05 -16.16
N ALA A 61 0.02 -1.31 -16.78
CA ALA A 61 -1.14 -0.42 -16.81
C ALA A 61 -1.73 -0.12 -15.42
N GLU A 62 -1.53 -1.00 -14.43
CA GLU A 62 -2.05 -0.83 -13.06
C GLU A 62 -1.08 -0.06 -12.15
N LEU A 63 0.19 0.08 -12.55
CA LEU A 63 1.22 0.75 -11.73
C LEU A 63 0.85 2.20 -11.36
N PRO A 64 0.28 3.04 -12.25
CA PRO A 64 -0.14 4.39 -11.88
C PRO A 64 -1.23 4.40 -10.81
N ASN A 65 -2.20 3.48 -10.89
CA ASN A 65 -3.26 3.39 -9.89
C ASN A 65 -2.72 2.91 -8.53
N LEU A 66 -1.83 1.93 -8.53
CA LEU A 66 -1.17 1.46 -7.32
C LEU A 66 -0.35 2.57 -6.64
N ARG A 67 0.39 3.36 -7.43
CA ARG A 67 1.13 4.53 -6.94
C ARG A 67 0.20 5.55 -6.27
N ARG A 68 -0.92 5.91 -6.93
CA ARG A 68 -1.92 6.81 -6.37
C ARG A 68 -2.44 6.31 -5.02
N LEU A 69 -2.75 5.02 -4.91
CA LEU A 69 -3.21 4.42 -3.65
C LEU A 69 -2.14 4.48 -2.54
N LEU A 70 -0.86 4.33 -2.88
CA LEU A 70 0.25 4.49 -1.92
C LEU A 70 0.41 5.95 -1.46
N GLU A 71 0.21 6.91 -2.37
CA GLU A 71 0.23 8.35 -2.06
C GLU A 71 -0.95 8.75 -1.15
N GLU A 72 -2.16 8.30 -1.48
CA GLU A 72 -3.36 8.51 -0.66
C GLU A 72 -3.26 7.86 0.72
N ALA A 73 -2.61 6.70 0.79
CA ALA A 73 -2.27 6.02 2.05
C ALA A 73 -1.13 6.70 2.82
N GLN A 74 -0.51 7.75 2.27
CA GLN A 74 0.62 8.48 2.86
C GLN A 74 1.84 7.58 3.13
N LEU A 75 2.04 6.54 2.32
CA LEU A 75 3.16 5.60 2.45
C LEU A 75 4.32 5.91 1.52
N MET A 76 4.11 6.70 0.47
CA MET A 76 5.18 7.05 -0.45
C MET A 76 6.28 7.83 0.29
N PRO A 77 7.56 7.45 0.13
CA PRO A 77 8.65 8.20 0.72
C PRO A 77 8.60 9.64 0.22
N ARG A 78 8.72 10.60 1.15
CA ARG A 78 8.93 12.00 0.78
C ARG A 78 10.20 12.03 -0.07
N ALA A 79 10.13 12.58 -1.28
CA ALA A 79 11.31 12.76 -2.10
C ALA A 79 12.37 13.46 -1.23
N LEU A 80 13.50 12.79 -0.98
CA LEU A 80 14.66 13.48 -0.43
C LEU A 80 14.97 14.55 -1.45
N ALA A 81 14.76 15.82 -1.08
CA ALA A 81 15.19 16.94 -1.89
C ALA A 81 16.67 16.70 -2.20
N SER A 82 16.97 16.51 -3.49
CA SER A 82 18.33 16.45 -4.01
C SER A 82 18.94 17.84 -3.99
#